data_AF-A0A7W4EPZ1-F1
#
_entry.id   AF-A0A7W4EPZ1-F1
#
_cell.length_a   1.000
_cell.length_b   1.000
_cell.length_c   1.000
_cell.angle_alpha   90.00
_cell.angle_beta   90.00
_cell.angle_gamma   90.00
#
_symmetry.space_group_name_H-M   'P 1'
#
loop_
_entity.id
_entity.type
_entity.pdbx_description
1 polymer ?
#
loop_
_entity_poly.entity_id
_entity_poly.type
_entity_poly.pdbx_seq_one_letter_code
_entity_poly.pdbx_strand_id
1 'polypeptide(L)'
;MTGDRANDENISAFGLTNFRGINHQFGMLRYDRSRHVYIIGQTGAGKSGLLELFALSDIFHNQGYAIIDPHGDFAINNMKFIPPSRLKDVVYFNPADTAYPVGFNPLEVTDPNMKSNISSEVIGVLKRMFGESWGPRLEYILRYTILALLDRPEPTMLDIARMLTDKKFRKETLEYCKDTVVLQFWKQEFGQWGDKQVNEAIAPVLNKVGAFTANPVIRNIIGQPKSTFNIRKIMDEGKILVVNLSKGLIGEDNAGILGSFLVTKIQLAAMSRSDIPDVKDRRPFYLYVDEFQNFATDSFATILSEARKYGLNLTVANQYISQMTETVRGAVFGNVGTMISFRVSAEDAQILAQQFEPQFEPGDLLQMHNRHFIINMVIKGEKAPAFSATTLNLPPAGIDNSEAIINNSRQFYARNRQDVEEAIDKIIQPPETLKKPAKAPSPKTQQSTHPRKMPVIPTATPNRPRIVREESPASNNTKKAPDIKNDGQLHPIRQIKTPPKKPPVSKDGVQIIQKKDEVILNLRGVDSNIAKANYTSADTKNSVESQNTSNSNKSQETTIKNKQPQDTKDSNLVKESNTAAPKKRRRRRKRKPNQPNTTAESSSSKEQKTSSD
;
A
#
# COMPACT_ATOMS: atom_id res chain seq x y z
N MET A 1 3.05 -21.46 22.09
CA MET A 1 1.64 -21.81 22.31
C MET A 1 1.50 -22.33 23.71
N THR A 2 0.32 -22.21 24.30
CA THR A 2 0.01 -22.65 25.66
C THR A 2 -0.65 -24.02 25.70
N GLY A 3 -1.27 -24.45 24.59
CA GLY A 3 -2.10 -25.66 24.54
C GLY A 3 -3.54 -25.41 25.00
N ASP A 4 -3.82 -24.22 25.54
CA ASP A 4 -5.17 -23.76 25.86
C ASP A 4 -5.72 -22.94 24.68
N ARG A 5 -6.82 -23.44 24.10
CA ARG A 5 -7.50 -22.84 22.96
C ARG A 5 -7.95 -21.39 23.21
N ALA A 6 -8.40 -21.04 24.43
CA ALA A 6 -8.86 -19.69 24.73
C ALA A 6 -7.72 -18.65 24.67
N ASN A 7 -6.51 -19.08 25.04
CA ASN A 7 -5.31 -18.26 24.95
C ASN A 7 -4.68 -18.30 23.55
N ASP A 8 -4.63 -19.47 22.92
CA ASP A 8 -3.98 -19.66 21.62
C ASP A 8 -4.80 -19.08 20.44
N GLU A 9 -6.13 -18.94 20.54
CA GLU A 9 -6.95 -18.23 19.53
C GLU A 9 -6.55 -16.74 19.35
N ASN A 10 -5.95 -16.15 20.39
CA ASN A 10 -5.40 -14.79 20.36
C ASN A 10 -3.98 -14.70 19.78
N ILE A 11 -3.40 -15.82 19.33
CA ILE A 11 -2.02 -15.92 18.82
C ILE A 11 -2.02 -16.29 17.34
N SER A 12 -1.49 -15.42 16.49
CA SER A 12 -1.14 -15.78 15.12
C SER A 12 0.20 -16.50 15.12
N ALA A 13 0.18 -17.82 14.93
CA ALA A 13 1.37 -18.67 14.91
C ALA A 13 2.06 -18.70 13.55
N PHE A 14 3.39 -18.63 13.56
CA PHE A 14 4.19 -18.61 12.32
C PHE A 14 5.62 -19.17 12.47
N GLY A 15 6.12 -19.38 13.69
CA GLY A 15 7.53 -19.70 13.92
C GLY A 15 7.77 -20.84 14.92
N LEU A 16 8.93 -21.47 14.75
CA LEU A 16 9.61 -22.32 15.72
C LEU A 16 10.89 -21.59 16.15
N THR A 17 11.13 -21.49 17.45
CA THR A 17 12.43 -21.04 17.99
C THR A 17 13.07 -22.18 18.79
N ASN A 18 14.39 -22.19 18.91
CA ASN A 18 15.11 -23.18 19.69
C ASN A 18 15.63 -22.54 20.98
N PHE A 19 15.26 -23.11 22.12
CA PHE A 19 15.86 -22.77 23.40
C PHE A 19 16.48 -24.01 24.02
N ARG A 20 17.81 -24.00 24.20
CA ARG A 20 18.59 -25.10 24.82
C ARG A 20 18.35 -26.47 24.17
N GLY A 21 18.19 -26.52 22.85
CA GLY A 21 17.94 -27.74 22.08
C GLY A 21 16.46 -28.11 21.94
N ILE A 22 15.55 -27.43 22.64
CA ILE A 22 14.10 -27.69 22.58
C ILE A 22 13.46 -26.70 21.61
N ASN A 23 12.74 -27.22 20.61
CA ASN A 23 11.98 -26.42 19.67
C ASN A 23 10.62 -26.03 20.26
N HIS A 24 10.37 -24.72 20.36
CA HIS A 24 9.11 -24.16 20.85
C HIS A 24 8.36 -23.43 19.72
N GLN A 25 7.09 -23.80 19.50
CA GLN A 25 6.21 -23.08 18.58
C GLN A 25 5.72 -21.77 19.20
N PHE A 26 5.90 -20.67 18.48
CA PHE A 26 5.51 -19.34 18.90
C PHE A 26 4.72 -18.59 17.82
N GLY A 27 4.19 -17.45 18.22
CA GLY A 27 3.37 -16.58 17.39
C GLY A 27 3.27 -15.18 18.00
N MET A 28 2.61 -14.29 17.28
CA MET A 28 2.33 -12.92 17.73
C MET A 28 0.92 -12.85 18.32
N LEU A 29 0.78 -12.16 19.45
CA LEU A 29 -0.53 -11.76 19.95
C LEU A 29 -1.22 -10.87 18.90
N ARG A 30 -2.49 -11.13 18.60
CA ARG A 30 -3.28 -10.37 17.61
C ARG A 30 -3.35 -8.88 17.93
N TYR A 31 -3.37 -8.53 19.22
CA TYR A 31 -3.26 -7.15 19.70
C TYR A 31 -1.93 -6.48 19.33
N ASP A 32 -0.81 -7.20 19.44
CA ASP A 32 0.51 -6.65 19.12
C ASP A 32 0.74 -6.53 17.60
N ARG A 33 0.10 -7.40 16.79
CA ARG A 33 0.03 -7.22 15.32
C ARG A 33 -0.62 -5.89 14.88
N SER A 34 -1.33 -5.19 15.76
CA SER A 34 -1.84 -3.83 15.46
C SER A 34 -0.74 -2.77 15.33
N ARG A 35 0.50 -3.08 15.76
CA ARG A 35 1.68 -2.23 15.58
C ARG A 35 2.43 -2.48 14.26
N HIS A 36 1.79 -3.19 13.31
CA HIS A 36 2.35 -3.51 12.01
C HIS A 36 3.53 -4.50 12.05
N VAL A 37 3.80 -5.12 10.90
CA VAL A 37 4.89 -6.09 10.71
C VAL A 37 5.67 -5.74 9.45
N TYR A 38 6.99 -5.63 9.58
CA TYR A 38 7.92 -5.53 8.44
C TYR A 38 8.68 -6.84 8.25
N ILE A 39 8.70 -7.34 7.02
CA ILE A 39 9.42 -8.53 6.61
C ILE A 39 10.44 -8.13 5.54
N ILE A 40 11.71 -8.51 5.71
CA ILE A 40 12.75 -8.28 4.69
C ILE A 40 13.53 -9.56 4.41
N GLY A 41 13.97 -9.72 3.16
CA GLY A 41 14.81 -10.83 2.75
C GLY A 41 14.88 -11.05 1.24
N GLN A 42 15.98 -11.63 0.79
CA GLN A 42 16.22 -11.97 -0.60
C GLN A 42 15.14 -12.92 -1.16
N THR A 43 15.03 -12.98 -2.49
CA THR A 43 14.19 -13.94 -3.20
C THR A 43 14.48 -15.38 -2.76
N GLY A 44 13.43 -16.18 -2.54
CA GLY A 44 13.54 -17.56 -2.06
C GLY A 44 13.89 -17.73 -0.57
N ALA A 45 14.10 -16.64 0.18
CA ALA A 45 14.50 -16.74 1.60
C ALA A 45 13.38 -17.21 2.55
N GLY A 46 12.10 -17.06 2.17
CA GLY A 46 10.95 -17.54 2.95
C GLY A 46 9.78 -16.54 3.13
N LYS A 47 9.91 -15.29 2.64
CA LYS A 47 8.94 -14.20 2.83
C LYS A 47 7.49 -14.58 2.53
N SER A 48 7.20 -15.03 1.30
CA SER A 48 5.82 -15.28 0.86
C SER A 48 5.16 -16.44 1.63
N GLY A 49 5.92 -17.48 2.00
CA GLY A 49 5.43 -18.54 2.89
C GLY A 49 5.10 -18.04 4.30
N LEU A 50 5.81 -17.03 4.81
CA LEU A 50 5.48 -16.37 6.08
C LEU A 50 4.23 -15.48 5.95
N LEU A 51 4.06 -14.76 4.83
CA LEU A 51 2.82 -14.04 4.53
C LEU A 51 1.62 -14.99 4.44
N GLU A 52 1.78 -16.14 3.78
CA GLU A 52 0.76 -17.19 3.70
C GLU A 52 0.40 -17.73 5.09
N LEU A 53 1.36 -17.96 5.99
CA LEU A 53 1.09 -18.37 7.38
C LEU A 53 0.26 -17.33 8.15
N PHE A 54 0.59 -16.05 8.03
CA PHE A 54 -0.20 -14.99 8.68
C PHE A 54 -1.62 -14.89 8.12
N ALA A 55 -1.78 -14.91 6.78
CA ALA A 55 -3.08 -14.85 6.14
C ALA A 55 -3.93 -16.11 6.46
N LEU A 56 -3.31 -17.29 6.51
CA LEU A 56 -3.93 -18.54 6.92
C LEU A 56 -4.44 -18.48 8.37
N SER A 57 -3.62 -17.95 9.29
CA SER A 57 -4.03 -17.70 10.67
C SER A 57 -5.26 -16.79 10.74
N ASP A 58 -5.38 -15.81 9.85
CA ASP A 58 -6.50 -14.88 9.80
C ASP A 58 -7.77 -15.48 9.17
N ILE A 59 -7.62 -16.37 8.17
CA ILE A 59 -8.71 -17.21 7.66
C ILE A 59 -9.33 -18.04 8.80
N PHE A 60 -8.51 -18.80 9.54
CA PHE A 60 -8.98 -19.71 10.59
C PHE A 60 -9.70 -19.01 11.74
N HIS A 61 -9.30 -17.78 12.09
CA HIS A 61 -9.89 -17.01 13.19
C HIS A 61 -10.94 -15.99 12.71
N ASN A 62 -11.54 -16.24 11.55
CA ASN A 62 -12.62 -15.44 10.96
C ASN A 62 -12.31 -13.92 10.87
N GLN A 63 -11.07 -13.56 10.58
CA GLN A 63 -10.68 -12.17 10.40
C GLN A 63 -10.95 -11.70 8.97
N GLY A 64 -11.07 -10.37 8.81
CA GLY A 64 -11.05 -9.72 7.51
C GLY A 64 -9.63 -9.34 7.12
N TYR A 65 -9.29 -9.51 5.85
CA TYR A 65 -7.97 -9.11 5.36
C TYR A 65 -7.99 -8.74 3.87
N ALA A 66 -6.98 -7.98 3.45
CA ALA A 66 -6.65 -7.72 2.07
C ALA A 66 -5.25 -8.27 1.75
N ILE A 67 -5.10 -8.86 0.56
CA ILE A 67 -3.80 -9.16 -0.05
C ILE A 67 -3.63 -8.24 -1.26
N ILE A 68 -2.46 -7.62 -1.39
CA ILE A 68 -2.02 -6.96 -2.62
C ILE A 68 -0.73 -7.65 -3.08
N ASP A 69 -0.83 -8.30 -4.23
CA ASP A 69 0.24 -9.12 -4.80
C ASP A 69 0.58 -8.63 -6.23
N PRO A 70 1.80 -8.12 -6.48
CA PRO A 70 2.24 -7.73 -7.82
C PRO A 70 2.47 -8.92 -8.76
N HIS A 71 2.75 -10.11 -8.24
CA HIS A 71 3.14 -11.28 -9.04
C HIS A 71 1.95 -12.24 -9.27
N GLY A 72 1.14 -12.47 -8.24
CA GLY A 72 -0.10 -13.25 -8.27
C GLY A 72 -0.02 -14.59 -7.56
N ASP A 73 1.18 -15.12 -7.30
CA ASP A 73 1.40 -16.41 -6.66
C ASP A 73 0.87 -16.47 -5.21
N PHE A 74 1.12 -15.43 -4.41
CA PHE A 74 0.64 -15.33 -3.03
C PHE A 74 -0.89 -15.19 -2.98
N ALA A 75 -1.46 -14.37 -3.88
CA ALA A 75 -2.89 -14.23 -4.02
C ALA A 75 -3.58 -15.55 -4.41
N ILE A 76 -3.02 -16.29 -5.38
CA ILE A 76 -3.56 -17.58 -5.84
C ILE A 76 -3.40 -18.66 -4.77
N ASN A 77 -2.23 -18.77 -4.13
CA ASN A 77 -2.00 -19.76 -3.08
C ASN A 77 -2.89 -19.54 -1.87
N ASN A 78 -3.11 -18.28 -1.46
CA ASN A 78 -3.97 -17.97 -0.33
C ASN A 78 -5.43 -18.42 -0.56
N MET A 79 -5.96 -18.27 -1.78
CA MET A 79 -7.35 -18.68 -2.08
C MET A 79 -7.60 -20.17 -1.86
N LYS A 80 -6.59 -21.03 -2.06
CA LYS A 80 -6.67 -22.50 -1.83
C LYS A 80 -6.96 -22.86 -0.38
N PHE A 81 -6.68 -21.96 0.56
CA PHE A 81 -6.93 -22.16 1.99
C PHE A 81 -8.25 -21.54 2.48
N ILE A 82 -8.98 -20.79 1.64
CA ILE A 82 -10.24 -20.17 2.03
C ILE A 82 -11.34 -21.25 2.11
N PRO A 83 -11.99 -21.45 3.27
CA PRO A 83 -12.98 -22.50 3.45
C PRO A 83 -14.31 -22.14 2.75
N PRO A 84 -15.14 -23.14 2.40
CA PRO A 84 -16.44 -22.91 1.73
C PRO A 84 -17.37 -21.94 2.49
N SER A 85 -17.27 -21.89 3.82
CA SER A 85 -18.04 -20.97 4.67
C SER A 85 -17.73 -19.48 4.44
N ARG A 86 -16.54 -19.14 3.93
CA ARG A 86 -16.10 -17.77 3.63
C ARG A 86 -16.14 -17.43 2.13
N LEU A 87 -16.59 -18.34 1.28
CA LEU A 87 -16.58 -18.17 -0.19
C LEU A 87 -17.31 -16.88 -0.64
N LYS A 88 -18.42 -16.55 0.01
CA LYS A 88 -19.23 -15.33 -0.28
C LYS A 88 -18.60 -14.03 0.25
N ASP A 89 -17.57 -14.13 1.07
CA ASP A 89 -16.86 -12.99 1.65
C ASP A 89 -15.68 -12.53 0.79
N VAL A 90 -15.31 -13.28 -0.26
CA VAL A 90 -14.17 -12.96 -1.10
C VAL A 90 -14.54 -12.01 -2.24
N VAL A 91 -13.83 -10.89 -2.32
CA VAL A 91 -13.71 -10.06 -3.51
C VAL A 91 -12.37 -10.39 -4.15
N TYR A 92 -12.39 -11.02 -5.32
CA TYR A 92 -11.20 -11.27 -6.14
C TYR A 92 -11.06 -10.18 -7.19
N PHE A 93 -10.09 -9.28 -6.99
CA PHE A 93 -9.74 -8.23 -7.94
C PHE A 93 -8.56 -8.72 -8.78
N ASN A 94 -8.82 -9.04 -10.04
CA ASN A 94 -7.82 -9.50 -11.00
C ASN A 94 -7.97 -8.73 -12.32
N PRO A 95 -7.14 -7.71 -12.59
CA PRO A 95 -7.17 -6.97 -13.85
C PRO A 95 -6.91 -7.82 -15.09
N ALA A 96 -6.24 -8.98 -14.97
CA ALA A 96 -6.03 -9.89 -16.10
C ALA A 96 -7.30 -10.64 -16.51
N ASP A 97 -8.37 -10.64 -15.70
CA ASP A 97 -9.69 -11.18 -16.09
C ASP A 97 -10.45 -10.19 -16.99
N THR A 98 -9.94 -10.01 -18.21
CA THR A 98 -10.44 -9.00 -19.16
C THR A 98 -11.88 -9.24 -19.63
N ALA A 99 -12.44 -10.44 -19.43
CA ALA A 99 -13.83 -10.76 -19.73
C ALA A 99 -14.80 -10.22 -18.67
N TYR A 100 -14.34 -10.11 -17.42
CA TYR A 100 -15.12 -9.70 -16.25
C TYR A 100 -14.41 -8.56 -15.49
N PRO A 101 -14.24 -7.37 -16.08
CA PRO A 101 -13.62 -6.23 -15.41
C PRO A 101 -14.38 -5.81 -14.14
N VAL A 102 -13.69 -5.92 -13.00
CA VAL A 102 -14.11 -5.39 -11.70
C VAL A 102 -13.93 -3.88 -11.71
N GLY A 103 -15.02 -3.12 -11.59
CA GLY A 103 -14.98 -1.65 -11.61
C GLY A 103 -14.36 -1.10 -10.33
N PHE A 104 -13.41 -0.18 -10.46
CA PHE A 104 -12.73 0.50 -9.34
C PHE A 104 -12.42 1.94 -9.74
N ASN A 105 -13.05 2.90 -9.08
CA ASN A 105 -12.93 4.32 -9.42
C ASN A 105 -12.13 5.11 -8.36
N PRO A 106 -10.88 5.53 -8.65
CA PRO A 106 -10.10 6.37 -7.76
C PRO A 106 -10.79 7.70 -7.39
N LEU A 107 -11.60 8.28 -8.28
CA LEU A 107 -12.30 9.55 -8.06
C LEU A 107 -13.66 9.42 -7.36
N GLU A 108 -14.09 8.20 -7.02
CA GLU A 108 -15.38 8.01 -6.34
C GLU A 108 -15.39 8.67 -4.95
N VAL A 109 -16.37 9.56 -4.74
CA VAL A 109 -16.59 10.31 -3.50
C VAL A 109 -17.79 9.72 -2.76
N THR A 110 -17.54 9.09 -1.62
CA THR A 110 -18.58 8.63 -0.70
C THR A 110 -18.92 9.66 0.39
N ASP A 111 -17.94 10.44 0.82
CA ASP A 111 -18.09 11.58 1.74
C ASP A 111 -17.59 12.87 1.07
N PRO A 112 -18.44 13.90 0.87
CA PRO A 112 -18.03 15.20 0.35
C PRO A 112 -16.88 15.89 1.11
N ASN A 113 -16.68 15.60 2.39
CA ASN A 113 -15.58 16.18 3.17
C ASN A 113 -14.21 15.63 2.73
N MET A 114 -14.17 14.43 2.16
CA MET A 114 -12.93 13.75 1.76
C MET A 114 -12.40 14.15 0.38
N LYS A 115 -13.07 15.07 -0.33
CA LYS A 115 -12.68 15.51 -1.69
C LYS A 115 -11.23 15.99 -1.79
N SER A 116 -10.81 16.83 -0.84
CA SER A 116 -9.44 17.36 -0.80
C SER A 116 -8.39 16.27 -0.57
N ASN A 117 -8.71 15.26 0.25
CA ASN A 117 -7.88 14.09 0.47
C ASN A 117 -7.80 13.22 -0.79
N ILE A 118 -8.95 12.88 -1.40
CA ILE A 118 -8.99 12.10 -2.66
C ILE A 118 -8.17 12.80 -3.76
N SER A 119 -8.32 14.12 -3.92
CA SER A 119 -7.53 14.90 -4.89
C SER A 119 -6.03 14.81 -4.61
N SER A 120 -5.61 15.00 -3.35
CA SER A 120 -4.19 14.99 -2.97
C SER A 120 -3.56 13.61 -3.08
N GLU A 121 -4.26 12.55 -2.70
CA GLU A 121 -3.80 11.17 -2.82
C GLU A 121 -3.70 10.74 -4.30
N VAL A 122 -4.68 11.08 -5.14
CA VAL A 122 -4.62 10.76 -6.59
C VAL A 122 -3.45 11.47 -7.26
N ILE A 123 -3.18 12.72 -6.88
CA ILE A 123 -1.98 13.46 -7.28
C ILE A 123 -0.72 12.76 -6.78
N GLY A 124 -0.68 12.30 -5.53
CA GLY A 124 0.46 11.57 -4.95
C GLY A 124 0.80 10.29 -5.70
N VAL A 125 -0.20 9.46 -6.02
CA VAL A 125 -0.04 8.23 -6.82
C VAL A 125 0.55 8.54 -8.20
N LEU A 126 -0.02 9.53 -8.91
CA LEU A 126 0.44 9.90 -10.25
C LEU A 126 1.84 10.54 -10.22
N LYS A 127 2.12 11.40 -9.24
CA LYS A 127 3.43 12.02 -9.03
C LYS A 127 4.52 10.98 -8.81
N ARG A 128 4.24 9.97 -7.98
CA ARG A 128 5.16 8.86 -7.72
C ARG A 128 5.48 8.06 -8.99
N MET A 129 4.47 7.74 -9.78
CA MET A 129 4.65 7.01 -11.04
C MET A 129 5.54 7.76 -12.03
N PHE A 130 5.40 9.09 -12.15
CA PHE A 130 6.11 9.87 -13.16
C PHE A 130 7.41 10.53 -12.67
N GLY A 131 7.69 10.50 -11.37
CA GLY A 131 8.97 10.89 -10.77
C GLY A 131 9.47 12.25 -11.28
N GLU A 132 10.67 12.25 -11.87
CA GLU A 132 11.33 13.46 -12.40
C GLU A 132 10.56 14.14 -13.55
N SER A 133 9.67 13.43 -14.24
CA SER A 133 8.78 14.01 -15.27
C SER A 133 7.60 14.82 -14.69
N TRP A 134 7.61 15.14 -13.40
CA TRP A 134 6.52 15.82 -12.71
C TRP A 134 6.82 17.30 -12.41
N GLY A 135 6.32 18.19 -13.27
CA GLY A 135 6.52 19.64 -13.12
C GLY A 135 5.45 20.33 -12.23
N PRO A 136 5.78 21.43 -11.52
CA PRO A 136 4.81 22.18 -10.71
C PRO A 136 3.57 22.65 -11.49
N ARG A 137 3.75 23.06 -12.76
CA ARG A 137 2.65 23.47 -13.65
C ARG A 137 1.70 22.32 -14.00
N LEU A 138 2.23 21.11 -14.18
CA LEU A 138 1.45 19.89 -14.39
C LEU A 138 0.60 19.62 -13.15
N GLU A 139 1.23 19.62 -11.96
CA GLU A 139 0.53 19.40 -10.69
C GLU A 139 -0.58 20.42 -10.45
N TYR A 140 -0.31 21.70 -10.71
CA TYR A 140 -1.27 22.80 -10.56
C TYR A 140 -2.52 22.61 -11.44
N ILE A 141 -2.34 22.38 -12.74
CA ILE A 141 -3.44 22.16 -13.69
C ILE A 141 -4.23 20.90 -13.34
N LEU A 142 -3.53 19.80 -13.03
CA LEU A 142 -4.17 18.54 -12.68
C LEU A 142 -4.96 18.65 -11.37
N ARG A 143 -4.46 19.39 -10.37
CA ARG A 143 -5.15 19.61 -9.09
C ARG A 143 -6.49 20.32 -9.27
N TYR A 144 -6.53 21.41 -10.03
CA TYR A 144 -7.80 22.08 -10.34
C TYR A 144 -8.71 21.28 -11.28
N THR A 145 -8.15 20.39 -12.08
CA THR A 145 -8.92 19.45 -12.90
C THR A 145 -9.62 18.42 -12.03
N ILE A 146 -8.89 17.75 -11.12
CA ILE A 146 -9.46 16.76 -10.22
C ILE A 146 -10.47 17.42 -9.26
N LEU A 147 -10.15 18.57 -8.66
CA LEU A 147 -11.07 19.27 -7.75
C LEU A 147 -12.41 19.64 -8.42
N ALA A 148 -12.37 20.15 -9.66
CA ALA A 148 -13.59 20.45 -10.43
C ALA A 148 -14.38 19.17 -10.77
N LEU A 149 -13.71 18.06 -11.09
CA LEU A 149 -14.37 16.79 -11.39
C LEU A 149 -15.00 16.16 -10.14
N LEU A 150 -14.39 16.28 -8.96
CA LEU A 150 -14.94 15.77 -7.70
C LEU A 150 -16.21 16.51 -7.23
N ASP A 151 -16.55 17.66 -7.83
CA ASP A 151 -17.85 18.34 -7.64
C ASP A 151 -18.95 17.81 -8.58
N ARG A 152 -18.60 17.15 -9.69
CA ARG A 152 -19.54 16.57 -10.65
C ARG A 152 -20.11 15.23 -10.13
N PRO A 153 -21.35 14.86 -10.50
CA PRO A 153 -21.84 13.50 -10.33
C PRO A 153 -20.99 12.47 -11.10
N GLU A 154 -20.64 11.38 -10.41
CA GLU A 154 -20.04 10.16 -10.97
C GLU A 154 -18.79 10.38 -11.87
N PRO A 155 -17.76 11.12 -11.42
CA PRO A 155 -16.57 11.42 -12.22
C PRO A 155 -15.65 10.21 -12.37
N THR A 156 -15.01 10.06 -13.53
CA THR A 156 -14.03 8.99 -13.81
C THR A 156 -12.65 9.55 -14.11
N MET A 157 -11.61 8.71 -14.03
CA MET A 157 -10.26 9.08 -14.48
C MET A 157 -10.20 9.48 -15.96
N LEU A 158 -11.18 9.04 -16.78
CA LEU A 158 -11.26 9.36 -18.20
C LEU A 158 -11.74 10.79 -18.45
N ASP A 159 -12.48 11.36 -17.50
CA ASP A 159 -12.99 12.73 -17.60
C ASP A 159 -11.92 13.80 -17.38
N ILE A 160 -10.74 13.44 -16.84
CA ILE A 160 -9.58 14.34 -16.72
C ILE A 160 -9.15 14.85 -18.10
N ALA A 161 -9.07 13.96 -19.10
CA ALA A 161 -8.74 14.35 -20.47
C ALA A 161 -9.84 15.25 -21.07
N ARG A 162 -11.12 14.90 -20.86
CA ARG A 162 -12.28 15.64 -21.37
C ARG A 162 -12.36 17.05 -20.79
N MET A 163 -12.12 17.21 -19.49
CA MET A 163 -12.09 18.53 -18.82
C MET A 163 -11.01 19.45 -19.43
N LEU A 164 -9.90 18.89 -19.90
CA LEU A 164 -8.78 19.61 -20.50
C LEU A 164 -8.97 19.91 -22.01
N THR A 165 -9.68 19.06 -22.76
CA THR A 165 -9.82 19.21 -24.23
C THR A 165 -11.21 19.66 -24.70
N ASP A 166 -12.29 19.27 -24.04
CA ASP A 166 -13.67 19.59 -24.44
C ASP A 166 -14.20 20.83 -23.69
N LYS A 167 -14.32 21.94 -24.43
CA LYS A 167 -14.84 23.22 -23.92
C LYS A 167 -16.32 23.13 -23.46
N LYS A 168 -17.13 22.23 -24.04
CA LYS A 168 -18.54 22.01 -23.65
C LYS A 168 -18.63 21.20 -22.37
N PHE A 169 -17.96 20.05 -22.30
CA PHE A 169 -17.91 19.23 -21.09
C PHE A 169 -17.32 19.99 -19.89
N ARG A 170 -16.29 20.82 -20.12
CA ARG A 170 -15.76 21.73 -19.11
C ARG A 170 -16.81 22.70 -18.59
N LYS A 171 -17.53 23.39 -19.50
CA LYS A 171 -18.58 24.34 -19.10
C LYS A 171 -19.63 23.68 -18.21
N GLU A 172 -20.14 22.52 -18.64
CA GLU A 172 -21.12 21.72 -17.89
C GLU A 172 -20.57 21.28 -16.51
N THR A 173 -19.32 20.83 -16.45
CA THR A 173 -18.68 20.43 -15.18
C THR A 173 -18.55 21.60 -14.19
N LEU A 174 -18.26 22.81 -14.68
CA LEU A 174 -18.17 24.02 -13.86
C LEU A 174 -19.53 24.55 -13.36
N GLU A 175 -20.66 24.00 -13.81
CA GLU A 175 -21.99 24.32 -13.26
C GLU A 175 -22.25 23.58 -11.94
N TYR A 176 -21.57 22.45 -11.70
CA TYR A 176 -21.60 21.73 -10.42
C TYR A 176 -20.63 22.29 -9.38
N CYS A 177 -19.56 22.95 -9.84
CA CYS A 177 -18.48 23.40 -8.97
C CYS A 177 -18.89 24.58 -8.09
N LYS A 178 -18.65 24.46 -6.78
CA LYS A 178 -19.02 25.48 -5.77
C LYS A 178 -17.83 26.23 -5.19
N ASP A 179 -16.62 25.72 -5.38
CA ASP A 179 -15.40 26.32 -4.87
C ASP A 179 -15.00 27.55 -5.69
N THR A 180 -14.98 28.73 -5.05
CA THR A 180 -14.65 30.00 -5.69
C THR A 180 -13.23 30.03 -6.29
N VAL A 181 -12.26 29.36 -5.66
CA VAL A 181 -10.86 29.33 -6.11
C VAL A 181 -10.73 28.45 -7.34
N VAL A 182 -11.37 27.27 -7.34
CA VAL A 182 -11.44 26.39 -8.52
C VAL A 182 -12.15 27.08 -9.68
N LEU A 183 -13.26 27.77 -9.42
CA LEU A 183 -13.96 28.58 -10.42
C LEU A 183 -13.12 29.74 -10.93
N GLN A 184 -12.32 30.40 -10.09
CA GLN A 184 -11.44 31.49 -10.47
C GLN A 184 -10.31 31.01 -11.40
N PHE A 185 -9.64 29.90 -11.07
CA PHE A 185 -8.67 29.26 -11.96
C PHE A 185 -9.29 28.98 -13.34
N TRP A 186 -10.44 28.29 -13.37
CA TRP A 186 -11.03 27.87 -14.64
C TRP A 186 -11.62 29.01 -15.48
N LYS A 187 -12.17 30.06 -14.86
CA LYS A 187 -12.82 31.18 -15.57
C LYS A 187 -11.89 32.35 -15.87
N GLN A 188 -10.93 32.64 -14.99
CA GLN A 188 -10.08 33.84 -15.08
C GLN A 188 -8.63 33.53 -15.43
N GLU A 189 -8.08 32.38 -15.04
CA GLU A 189 -6.71 32.01 -15.42
C GLU A 189 -6.72 31.19 -16.71
N PHE A 190 -7.17 29.94 -16.65
CA PHE A 190 -7.23 29.04 -17.80
C PHE A 190 -8.12 29.59 -18.91
N GLY A 191 -9.24 30.23 -18.55
CA GLY A 191 -10.20 30.80 -19.49
C GLY A 191 -9.66 31.96 -20.33
N GLN A 192 -8.56 32.60 -19.92
CA GLN A 192 -7.91 33.69 -20.65
C GLN A 192 -6.71 33.23 -21.51
N TRP A 193 -6.27 31.97 -21.39
CA TRP A 193 -5.17 31.44 -22.19
C TRP A 193 -5.59 31.23 -23.65
N GLY A 194 -4.74 31.64 -24.60
CA GLY A 194 -4.93 31.35 -26.02
C GLY A 194 -4.77 29.85 -26.33
N ASP A 195 -5.41 29.34 -27.39
CA ASP A 195 -5.46 27.91 -27.69
C ASP A 195 -4.06 27.24 -27.80
N LYS A 196 -3.04 27.96 -28.31
CA LYS A 196 -1.65 27.48 -28.32
C LYS A 196 -1.10 27.26 -26.91
N GLN A 197 -1.26 28.26 -26.04
CA GLN A 197 -0.81 28.21 -24.63
C GLN A 197 -1.55 27.12 -23.86
N VAL A 198 -2.86 26.92 -24.12
CA VAL A 198 -3.64 25.81 -23.57
C VAL A 198 -3.04 24.47 -23.98
N ASN A 199 -2.85 24.24 -25.27
CA ASN A 199 -2.33 22.98 -25.80
C ASN A 199 -0.95 22.64 -25.22
N GLU A 200 -0.03 23.61 -25.18
CA GLU A 200 1.31 23.46 -24.57
C GLU A 200 1.23 23.16 -23.06
N ALA A 201 0.28 23.78 -22.34
CA ALA A 201 0.13 23.61 -20.90
C ALA A 201 -0.49 22.26 -20.50
N ILE A 202 -1.47 21.76 -21.27
CA ILE A 202 -2.19 20.52 -20.95
C ILE A 202 -1.52 19.27 -21.49
N ALA A 203 -0.70 19.37 -22.55
CA ALA A 203 -0.05 18.21 -23.17
C ALA A 203 0.73 17.32 -22.17
N PRO A 204 1.51 17.84 -21.19
CA PRO A 204 2.14 17.01 -20.16
C PRO A 204 1.12 16.21 -19.33
N VAL A 205 0.01 16.85 -18.92
CA VAL A 205 -1.07 16.19 -18.14
C VAL A 205 -1.73 15.10 -18.99
N LEU A 206 -2.07 15.41 -20.24
CA LEU A 206 -2.69 14.46 -21.17
C LEU A 206 -1.78 13.27 -21.49
N ASN A 207 -0.47 13.48 -21.66
CA ASN A 207 0.48 12.40 -21.90
C ASN A 207 0.58 11.46 -20.68
N LYS A 208 0.57 12.02 -19.46
CA LYS A 208 0.63 11.25 -18.22
C LYS A 208 -0.68 10.48 -17.95
N VAL A 209 -1.83 11.12 -18.09
CA VAL A 209 -3.15 10.45 -17.91
C VAL A 209 -3.43 9.47 -19.06
N GLY A 210 -3.01 9.81 -20.28
CA GLY A 210 -3.13 8.97 -21.47
C GLY A 210 -2.42 7.63 -21.33
N ALA A 211 -1.25 7.59 -20.69
CA ALA A 211 -0.42 6.40 -20.57
C ALA A 211 -1.17 5.18 -20.00
N PHE A 212 -1.97 5.36 -18.94
CA PHE A 212 -2.75 4.27 -18.33
C PHE A 212 -4.19 4.19 -18.86
N THR A 213 -4.79 5.30 -19.28
CA THR A 213 -6.16 5.30 -19.86
C THR A 213 -6.23 4.74 -21.29
N ALA A 214 -5.10 4.68 -21.99
CA ALA A 214 -4.98 4.07 -23.32
C ALA A 214 -5.09 2.52 -23.30
N ASN A 215 -4.69 1.86 -22.20
CA ASN A 215 -4.81 0.41 -22.07
C ASN A 215 -6.28 0.02 -21.83
N PRO A 216 -6.94 -0.74 -22.75
CA PRO A 216 -8.35 -1.11 -22.59
C PRO A 216 -8.63 -1.88 -21.28
N VAL A 217 -7.69 -2.69 -20.81
CA VAL A 217 -7.83 -3.45 -19.55
C VAL A 217 -8.02 -2.50 -18.37
N ILE A 218 -7.15 -1.49 -18.26
CA ILE A 218 -7.17 -0.51 -17.18
C ILE A 218 -8.34 0.45 -17.35
N ARG A 219 -8.60 0.89 -18.59
CA ARG A 219 -9.74 1.75 -18.94
C ARG A 219 -11.08 1.13 -18.53
N ASN A 220 -11.26 -0.18 -18.72
CA ASN A 220 -12.48 -0.89 -18.35
C ASN A 220 -12.63 -1.07 -16.82
N ILE A 221 -11.57 -0.84 -16.03
CA ILE A 221 -11.61 -0.84 -14.56
C ILE A 221 -11.93 0.57 -14.03
N ILE A 222 -11.15 1.58 -14.45
CA ILE A 222 -11.21 2.95 -13.89
C ILE A 222 -12.17 3.90 -14.63
N GLY A 223 -12.68 3.48 -15.80
CA GLY A 223 -13.71 4.18 -16.56
C GLY A 223 -15.13 3.88 -16.10
N GLN A 224 -15.30 3.02 -15.09
CA GLN A 224 -16.60 2.75 -14.50
C GLN A 224 -16.93 3.87 -13.49
N PRO A 225 -18.11 4.52 -13.54
CA PRO A 225 -18.41 5.68 -12.69
C PRO A 225 -18.48 5.39 -11.18
N LYS A 226 -18.71 4.12 -10.80
CA LYS A 226 -18.71 3.64 -9.41
C LYS A 226 -17.85 2.40 -9.28
N SER A 227 -17.24 2.21 -8.11
CA SER A 227 -16.59 0.95 -7.76
C SER A 227 -17.64 -0.12 -7.52
N THR A 228 -17.35 -1.33 -7.98
CA THR A 228 -18.22 -2.51 -7.87
C THR A 228 -18.18 -3.15 -6.48
N PHE A 229 -17.16 -2.81 -5.68
CA PHE A 229 -16.97 -3.23 -4.30
C PHE A 229 -16.71 -2.02 -3.41
N ASN A 230 -17.03 -2.13 -2.12
CA ASN A 230 -16.84 -1.06 -1.14
C ASN A 230 -15.87 -1.53 -0.05
N ILE A 231 -14.67 -0.93 -0.01
CA ILE A 231 -13.60 -1.33 0.91
C ILE A 231 -13.98 -1.10 2.38
N ARG A 232 -14.66 0.01 2.71
CA ARG A 232 -15.14 0.28 4.07
C ARG A 232 -16.09 -0.83 4.55
N LYS A 233 -17.03 -1.25 3.69
CA LYS A 233 -17.92 -2.39 3.95
C LYS A 233 -17.14 -3.71 4.12
N ILE A 234 -16.13 -3.96 3.28
CA ILE A 234 -15.25 -5.13 3.40
C ILE A 234 -14.55 -5.16 4.77
N MET A 235 -14.05 -4.02 5.24
CA MET A 235 -13.38 -3.91 6.54
C MET A 235 -14.33 -4.17 7.72
N ASP A 236 -15.51 -3.56 7.73
CA ASP A 236 -16.47 -3.69 8.84
C ASP A 236 -17.12 -5.08 8.89
N GLU A 237 -17.51 -5.63 7.75
CA GLU A 237 -18.06 -6.99 7.65
C GLU A 237 -16.97 -8.08 7.84
N GLY A 238 -15.70 -7.70 7.86
CA GLY A 238 -14.55 -8.61 7.96
C GLY A 238 -14.45 -9.57 6.78
N LYS A 239 -14.66 -9.05 5.59
CA LYS A 239 -14.54 -9.77 4.31
C LYS A 239 -13.08 -9.90 3.87
N ILE A 240 -12.89 -10.62 2.76
CA ILE A 240 -11.57 -10.91 2.20
C ILE A 240 -11.44 -10.20 0.85
N LEU A 241 -10.38 -9.42 0.66
CA LEU A 241 -10.05 -8.75 -0.61
C LEU A 241 -8.74 -9.32 -1.15
N VAL A 242 -8.81 -10.14 -2.21
CA VAL A 242 -7.62 -10.69 -2.87
C VAL A 242 -7.35 -9.89 -4.13
N VAL A 243 -6.32 -9.04 -4.10
CA VAL A 243 -5.86 -8.25 -5.23
C VAL A 243 -4.68 -8.97 -5.89
N ASN A 244 -4.96 -9.65 -7.00
CA ASN A 244 -3.94 -10.22 -7.88
C ASN A 244 -3.69 -9.25 -9.02
N LEU A 245 -2.56 -8.55 -9.02
CA LEU A 245 -2.24 -7.59 -10.08
C LEU A 245 -1.53 -8.23 -11.26
N SER A 246 -0.90 -9.41 -11.09
CA SER A 246 -0.22 -10.15 -12.16
C SER A 246 0.57 -9.25 -13.13
N LYS A 247 1.61 -8.56 -12.64
CA LYS A 247 2.31 -7.49 -13.39
C LYS A 247 2.88 -7.93 -14.73
N GLY A 248 3.20 -9.22 -14.89
CA GLY A 248 3.61 -9.79 -16.18
C GLY A 248 2.52 -9.86 -17.24
N LEU A 249 1.23 -9.79 -16.86
CA LEU A 249 0.07 -9.80 -17.76
C LEU A 249 -0.45 -8.40 -18.08
N ILE A 250 -0.41 -7.46 -17.13
CA ILE A 250 -0.97 -6.10 -17.32
C ILE A 250 0.08 -5.00 -17.51
N GLY A 251 1.36 -5.31 -17.30
CA GLY A 251 2.47 -4.35 -17.30
C GLY A 251 2.76 -3.79 -15.90
N GLU A 252 4.04 -3.54 -15.64
CA GLU A 252 4.56 -3.10 -14.33
C GLU A 252 3.97 -1.76 -13.88
N ASP A 253 4.01 -0.75 -14.75
CA ASP A 253 3.41 0.57 -14.49
C ASP A 253 1.93 0.46 -14.08
N ASN A 254 1.14 -0.29 -14.85
CA ASN A 254 -0.29 -0.45 -14.62
C ASN A 254 -0.59 -1.16 -13.30
N ALA A 255 0.19 -2.19 -12.95
CA ALA A 255 0.12 -2.86 -11.66
C ALA A 255 0.49 -1.90 -10.51
N GLY A 256 1.60 -1.17 -10.63
CA GLY A 256 2.05 -0.19 -9.65
C GLY A 256 1.00 0.89 -9.37
N ILE A 257 0.38 1.45 -10.41
CA ILE A 257 -0.70 2.45 -10.30
C ILE A 257 -1.93 1.86 -9.59
N LEU A 258 -2.45 0.72 -10.06
CA LEU A 258 -3.66 0.12 -9.49
C LEU A 258 -3.44 -0.28 -8.02
N GLY A 259 -2.31 -0.91 -7.70
CA GLY A 259 -1.96 -1.27 -6.33
C GLY A 259 -1.82 -0.04 -5.43
N SER A 260 -1.17 1.02 -5.91
CA SER A 260 -1.04 2.28 -5.16
C SER A 260 -2.42 2.91 -4.87
N PHE A 261 -3.31 3.02 -5.87
CA PHE A 261 -4.67 3.52 -5.67
C PHE A 261 -5.50 2.64 -4.72
N LEU A 262 -5.32 1.31 -4.77
CA LEU A 262 -6.00 0.39 -3.85
C LEU A 262 -5.53 0.58 -2.41
N VAL A 263 -4.21 0.72 -2.17
CA VAL A 263 -3.68 1.04 -0.84
C VAL A 263 -4.23 2.38 -0.33
N THR A 264 -4.19 3.43 -1.14
CA THR A 264 -4.80 4.73 -0.83
C THR A 264 -6.27 4.57 -0.45
N LYS A 265 -7.08 3.85 -1.23
CA LYS A 265 -8.50 3.67 -0.92
C LYS A 265 -8.72 2.82 0.35
N ILE A 266 -7.82 1.89 0.69
CA ILE A 266 -7.83 1.17 1.98
C ILE A 266 -7.48 2.09 3.15
N GLN A 267 -6.46 2.95 3.01
CA GLN A 267 -6.14 3.99 4.01
C GLN A 267 -7.32 4.93 4.25
N LEU A 268 -7.92 5.49 3.19
CA LEU A 268 -9.07 6.38 3.31
C LEU A 268 -10.29 5.66 3.90
N ALA A 269 -10.54 4.41 3.51
CA ALA A 269 -11.59 3.59 4.11
C ALA A 269 -11.35 3.34 5.60
N ALA A 270 -10.10 3.06 6.01
CA ALA A 270 -9.73 2.94 7.41
C ALA A 270 -9.95 4.25 8.18
N MET A 271 -9.43 5.38 7.69
CA MET A 271 -9.59 6.70 8.33
C MET A 271 -11.06 7.13 8.48
N SER A 272 -11.92 6.70 7.54
CA SER A 272 -13.38 6.94 7.64
C SER A 272 -14.02 6.25 8.85
N ARG A 273 -13.39 5.22 9.44
CA ARG A 273 -13.86 4.51 10.66
C ARG A 273 -13.73 5.35 11.93
N SER A 274 -13.38 6.62 11.79
CA SER A 274 -13.45 7.63 12.86
C SER A 274 -14.88 7.86 13.37
N ASP A 275 -15.90 7.50 12.58
CA ASP A 275 -17.32 7.49 12.94
C ASP A 275 -17.72 6.43 13.99
N ILE A 276 -16.95 5.34 14.12
CA ILE A 276 -17.14 4.31 15.16
C ILE A 276 -16.44 4.80 16.44
N PRO A 277 -17.15 5.18 17.53
CA PRO A 277 -16.53 5.94 18.63
C PRO A 277 -15.50 5.15 19.46
N ASP A 278 -15.81 3.92 19.89
CA ASP A 278 -14.83 3.07 20.58
C ASP A 278 -13.92 2.38 19.56
N VAL A 279 -12.61 2.43 19.81
CA VAL A 279 -11.60 1.73 19.01
C VAL A 279 -11.77 0.21 19.10
N LYS A 280 -12.33 -0.31 20.20
CA LYS A 280 -12.59 -1.75 20.41
C LYS A 280 -13.66 -2.31 19.47
N ASP A 281 -14.64 -1.49 19.09
CA ASP A 281 -15.73 -1.88 18.17
C ASP A 281 -15.26 -1.91 16.71
N ARG A 282 -14.11 -1.29 16.41
CA ARG A 282 -13.49 -1.29 15.07
C ARG A 282 -12.87 -2.66 14.80
N ARG A 283 -13.64 -3.57 14.19
CA ARG A 283 -13.18 -4.92 13.79
C ARG A 283 -11.80 -4.85 13.12
N PRO A 284 -10.79 -5.61 13.59
CA PRO A 284 -9.47 -5.64 12.98
C PRO A 284 -9.51 -6.06 11.50
N PHE A 285 -8.72 -5.38 10.68
CA PHE A 285 -8.55 -5.69 9.27
C PHE A 285 -7.06 -5.72 8.92
N TYR A 286 -6.58 -6.84 8.37
CA TYR A 286 -5.17 -7.04 8.08
C TYR A 286 -4.87 -6.72 6.62
N LEU A 287 -3.85 -5.92 6.33
CA LEU A 287 -3.42 -5.61 4.96
C LEU A 287 -2.05 -6.24 4.72
N TYR A 288 -2.01 -7.24 3.85
CA TYR A 288 -0.80 -7.89 3.37
C TYR A 288 -0.38 -7.29 2.04
N VAL A 289 0.88 -6.88 1.94
CA VAL A 289 1.45 -6.40 0.67
C VAL A 289 2.79 -7.10 0.45
N ASP A 290 2.87 -7.94 -0.58
CA ASP A 290 4.15 -8.51 -1.01
C ASP A 290 4.84 -7.52 -1.97
N GLU A 291 6.17 -7.49 -1.92
CA GLU A 291 7.02 -6.53 -2.63
C GLU A 291 6.47 -5.08 -2.55
N PHE A 292 6.27 -4.58 -1.32
CA PHE A 292 5.49 -3.36 -1.07
C PHE A 292 6.11 -2.10 -1.68
N GLN A 293 7.42 -2.12 -1.99
CA GLN A 293 8.09 -1.04 -2.73
C GLN A 293 7.40 -0.69 -4.05
N ASN A 294 6.71 -1.64 -4.71
CA ASN A 294 5.97 -1.35 -5.95
C ASN A 294 4.84 -0.34 -5.72
N PHE A 295 4.29 -0.26 -4.50
CA PHE A 295 3.10 0.54 -4.17
C PHE A 295 3.35 1.65 -3.14
N ALA A 296 4.54 1.71 -2.54
CA ALA A 296 4.96 2.58 -1.43
C ALA A 296 4.86 4.11 -1.67
N THR A 297 3.65 4.67 -1.69
CA THR A 297 3.35 6.11 -1.62
C THR A 297 3.53 6.67 -0.20
N ASP A 298 3.48 7.99 -0.04
CA ASP A 298 3.43 8.65 1.28
C ASP A 298 2.24 8.16 2.13
N SER A 299 1.16 7.69 1.49
CA SER A 299 0.02 7.02 2.13
C SER A 299 0.45 5.84 3.02
N PHE A 300 1.53 5.11 2.69
CA PHE A 300 2.09 4.07 3.57
C PHE A 300 2.68 4.63 4.86
N ALA A 301 3.36 5.78 4.81
CA ALA A 301 3.89 6.43 6.01
C ALA A 301 2.75 6.89 6.93
N THR A 302 1.64 7.37 6.37
CA THR A 302 0.39 7.64 7.11
C THR A 302 -0.24 6.37 7.66
N ILE A 303 -0.29 5.26 6.91
CA ILE A 303 -0.80 3.97 7.43
C ILE A 303 0.00 3.53 8.65
N LEU A 304 1.34 3.50 8.53
CA LEU A 304 2.26 3.06 9.58
C LEU A 304 2.19 3.92 10.84
N SER A 305 1.96 5.23 10.69
CA SER A 305 1.94 6.17 11.82
C SER A 305 0.55 6.30 12.47
N GLU A 306 -0.53 6.15 11.70
CA GLU A 306 -1.89 6.50 12.17
C GLU A 306 -2.92 5.37 12.11
N ALA A 307 -2.82 4.42 11.17
CA ALA A 307 -3.97 3.57 10.84
C ALA A 307 -4.29 2.50 11.89
N ARG A 308 -3.36 2.23 12.82
CA ARG A 308 -3.59 1.42 14.02
C ARG A 308 -4.84 1.85 14.79
N LYS A 309 -5.09 3.16 14.97
CA LYS A 309 -6.26 3.65 15.71
C LYS A 309 -7.58 3.34 14.99
N TYR A 310 -7.55 3.07 13.70
CA TYR A 310 -8.69 2.70 12.86
C TYR A 310 -8.84 1.18 12.64
N GLY A 311 -8.02 0.36 13.31
CA GLY A 311 -8.08 -1.09 13.22
C GLY A 311 -7.48 -1.69 11.94
N LEU A 312 -6.67 -0.92 11.19
CA LEU A 312 -5.95 -1.41 10.01
C LEU A 312 -4.53 -1.89 10.42
N ASN A 313 -4.24 -3.16 10.17
CA ASN A 313 -3.02 -3.84 10.60
C ASN A 313 -2.16 -4.21 9.38
N LEU A 314 -1.25 -3.31 8.99
CA LEU A 314 -0.32 -3.53 7.88
C LEU A 314 0.72 -4.63 8.16
N THR A 315 0.94 -5.51 7.19
CA THR A 315 2.05 -6.48 7.11
C THR A 315 2.68 -6.36 5.73
N VAL A 316 3.94 -5.93 5.66
CA VAL A 316 4.64 -5.59 4.41
C VAL A 316 5.91 -6.42 4.24
N ALA A 317 6.18 -6.87 3.01
CA ALA A 317 7.41 -7.57 2.65
C ALA A 317 8.21 -6.82 1.57
N ASN A 318 9.54 -6.77 1.73
CA ASN A 318 10.50 -6.23 0.75
C ASN A 318 11.67 -7.18 0.50
N GLN A 319 12.37 -7.00 -0.63
CA GLN A 319 13.68 -7.63 -0.86
C GLN A 319 14.84 -6.84 -0.25
N TYR A 320 14.87 -5.52 -0.48
CA TYR A 320 15.99 -4.65 -0.13
C TYR A 320 15.50 -3.34 0.48
N ILE A 321 16.33 -2.69 1.31
CA ILE A 321 16.00 -1.40 1.95
C ILE A 321 16.07 -0.25 0.95
N SER A 322 17.05 -0.28 0.05
CA SER A 322 17.32 0.77 -0.96
C SER A 322 16.18 1.00 -1.96
N GLN A 323 15.18 0.12 -2.01
CA GLN A 323 13.97 0.30 -2.82
C GLN A 323 12.91 1.21 -2.17
N MET A 324 13.06 1.56 -0.89
CA MET A 324 12.17 2.49 -0.19
C MET A 324 12.65 3.93 -0.33
N THR A 325 11.73 4.89 -0.40
CA THR A 325 12.06 6.31 -0.21
C THR A 325 12.45 6.58 1.24
N GLU A 326 13.22 7.64 1.50
CA GLU A 326 13.67 7.99 2.85
C GLU A 326 12.50 8.12 3.84
N THR A 327 11.42 8.80 3.43
CA THR A 327 10.18 8.96 4.20
C THR A 327 9.57 7.62 4.60
N VAL A 328 9.47 6.68 3.64
CA VAL A 328 8.90 5.35 3.88
C VAL A 328 9.81 4.52 4.76
N ARG A 329 11.13 4.55 4.53
CA ARG A 329 12.13 3.85 5.34
C ARG A 329 12.08 4.31 6.80
N GLY A 330 12.07 5.62 7.03
CA GLY A 330 11.91 6.21 8.36
C GLY A 330 10.59 5.82 9.02
N ALA A 331 9.48 5.85 8.28
CA ALA A 331 8.18 5.44 8.79
C ALA A 331 8.10 3.94 9.13
N VAL A 332 8.77 3.07 8.38
CA VAL A 332 8.88 1.64 8.69
C VAL A 332 9.68 1.44 9.98
N PHE A 333 10.93 1.91 10.03
CA PHE A 333 11.79 1.67 11.20
C PHE A 333 11.31 2.39 12.47
N GLY A 334 10.61 3.52 12.35
CA GLY A 334 10.06 4.25 13.50
C GLY A 334 8.78 3.67 14.09
N ASN A 335 7.92 3.02 13.27
CA ASN A 335 6.56 2.66 13.71
C ASN A 335 6.26 1.15 13.77
N VAL A 336 7.04 0.27 13.14
CA VAL A 336 6.75 -1.17 13.18
C VAL A 336 7.10 -1.78 14.53
N GLY A 337 6.11 -2.38 15.18
CA GLY A 337 6.26 -3.13 16.42
C GLY A 337 6.79 -4.55 16.23
N THR A 338 7.00 -5.01 14.99
CA THR A 338 7.69 -6.27 14.70
C THR A 338 8.45 -6.20 13.40
N MET A 339 9.70 -6.63 13.43
CA MET A 339 10.61 -6.70 12.31
C MET A 339 11.15 -8.12 12.18
N ILE A 340 11.02 -8.69 10.98
CA ILE A 340 11.45 -10.05 10.66
C ILE A 340 12.44 -9.97 9.50
N SER A 341 13.69 -10.32 9.76
CA SER A 341 14.74 -10.38 8.74
C SER A 341 15.05 -11.84 8.41
N PHE A 342 14.84 -12.25 7.17
CA PHE A 342 15.51 -13.41 6.59
C PHE A 342 16.92 -13.01 6.11
N ARG A 343 17.60 -13.88 5.34
CA ARG A 343 18.87 -13.55 4.69
C ARG A 343 18.75 -12.31 3.78
N VAL A 344 19.64 -11.35 3.97
CA VAL A 344 19.69 -10.05 3.27
C VAL A 344 21.05 -9.79 2.60
N SER A 345 21.23 -8.63 1.95
CA SER A 345 22.53 -8.22 1.39
C SER A 345 23.48 -7.66 2.47
N ALA A 346 24.77 -7.51 2.13
CA ALA A 346 25.78 -6.91 3.00
C ALA A 346 25.45 -5.46 3.40
N GLU A 347 24.84 -4.69 2.50
CA GLU A 347 24.43 -3.30 2.75
C GLU A 347 23.21 -3.26 3.69
N ASP A 348 22.19 -4.06 3.40
CA ASP A 348 21.00 -4.15 4.25
C ASP A 348 21.33 -4.66 5.66
N ALA A 349 22.24 -5.63 5.78
CA ALA A 349 22.65 -6.23 7.06
C ALA A 349 23.27 -5.20 8.02
N GLN A 350 24.06 -4.26 7.52
CA GLN A 350 24.65 -3.17 8.33
C GLN A 350 23.58 -2.23 8.90
N ILE A 351 22.53 -1.94 8.11
CA ILE A 351 21.41 -1.09 8.54
C ILE A 351 20.51 -1.84 9.53
N LEU A 352 20.24 -3.13 9.28
CA LEU A 352 19.33 -3.95 10.07
C LEU A 352 19.92 -4.41 11.41
N ALA A 353 21.23 -4.63 11.51
CA ALA A 353 21.86 -5.07 12.77
C ALA A 353 21.51 -4.14 13.94
N GLN A 354 21.45 -2.83 13.70
CA GLN A 354 21.04 -1.80 14.68
C GLN A 354 19.63 -2.03 15.27
N GLN A 355 18.77 -2.84 14.62
CA GLN A 355 17.44 -3.21 15.11
C GLN A 355 17.42 -4.53 15.91
N PHE A 356 18.53 -5.28 15.87
CA PHE A 356 18.71 -6.59 16.49
C PHE A 356 19.87 -6.64 17.52
N GLU A 357 20.61 -5.54 17.66
CA GLU A 357 21.59 -5.34 18.72
C GLU A 357 20.96 -5.42 20.13
N PRO A 358 21.68 -5.94 21.14
CA PRO A 358 23.03 -6.52 21.06
C PRO A 358 23.05 -8.03 20.72
N GLN A 359 21.93 -8.64 20.30
CA GLN A 359 21.86 -10.10 20.13
C GLN A 359 22.43 -10.64 18.81
N PHE A 360 22.48 -9.81 17.76
CA PHE A 360 22.94 -10.21 16.43
C PHE A 360 23.82 -9.16 15.78
N GLU A 361 24.81 -9.61 15.03
CA GLU A 361 25.73 -8.80 14.24
C GLU A 361 25.37 -8.87 12.74
N PRO A 362 25.87 -7.96 11.88
CA PRO A 362 25.63 -8.01 10.44
C PRO A 362 25.97 -9.36 9.79
N GLY A 363 26.96 -10.09 10.33
CA GLY A 363 27.35 -11.41 9.83
C GLY A 363 26.23 -12.46 9.91
N ASP A 364 25.45 -12.45 10.98
CA ASP A 364 24.34 -13.40 11.18
C ASP A 364 23.26 -13.24 10.10
N LEU A 365 23.00 -11.99 9.71
CA LEU A 365 22.00 -11.63 8.71
C LEU A 365 22.37 -12.09 7.28
N LEU A 366 23.65 -12.38 7.03
CA LEU A 366 24.16 -12.82 5.72
C LEU A 366 24.17 -14.34 5.57
N GLN A 367 24.34 -15.08 6.67
CA GLN A 367 24.62 -16.51 6.64
C GLN A 367 23.38 -17.39 6.91
N MET A 368 22.20 -16.77 7.11
CA MET A 368 20.95 -17.50 7.33
C MET A 368 20.60 -18.48 6.20
N HIS A 369 20.27 -19.71 6.59
CA HIS A 369 19.63 -20.69 5.71
C HIS A 369 18.22 -20.24 5.30
N ASN A 370 17.71 -20.78 4.18
CA ASN A 370 16.35 -20.49 3.74
C ASN A 370 15.35 -20.88 4.84
N ARG A 371 14.31 -20.06 5.03
CA ARG A 371 13.26 -20.16 6.05
C ARG A 371 13.69 -19.89 7.51
N HIS A 372 14.97 -19.67 7.77
CA HIS A 372 15.46 -19.12 9.04
C HIS A 372 15.38 -17.59 9.01
N PHE A 373 15.02 -17.00 10.14
CA PHE A 373 14.91 -15.56 10.31
C PHE A 373 15.34 -15.11 11.71
N ILE A 374 15.75 -13.85 11.81
CA ILE A 374 15.89 -13.10 13.06
C ILE A 374 14.64 -12.24 13.23
N ILE A 375 14.10 -12.18 14.44
CA ILE A 375 12.92 -11.38 14.76
C ILE A 375 13.16 -10.50 15.98
N ASN A 376 12.70 -9.26 15.89
CA ASN A 376 12.45 -8.37 17.01
C ASN A 376 10.94 -8.09 17.04
N MET A 377 10.28 -8.32 18.18
CA MET A 377 8.83 -8.22 18.27
C MET A 377 8.35 -7.62 19.59
N VAL A 378 7.18 -7.00 19.54
CA VAL A 378 6.46 -6.55 20.72
C VAL A 378 5.62 -7.69 21.30
N ILE A 379 5.71 -7.89 22.62
CA ILE A 379 4.94 -8.85 23.41
C ILE A 379 4.22 -8.08 24.52
N LYS A 380 2.89 -8.12 24.53
CA LYS A 380 2.03 -7.40 25.50
C LYS A 380 2.29 -5.88 25.54
N GLY A 381 2.80 -5.31 24.45
CA GLY A 381 3.16 -3.89 24.35
C GLY A 381 4.62 -3.54 24.64
N GLU A 382 5.44 -4.46 25.14
CA GLU A 382 6.87 -4.25 25.40
C GLU A 382 7.74 -4.87 24.29
N LYS A 383 8.85 -4.21 23.93
CA LYS A 383 9.77 -4.69 22.88
C LYS A 383 10.67 -5.78 23.46
N ALA A 384 10.59 -7.00 22.93
CA ALA A 384 11.40 -8.13 23.38
C ALA A 384 12.83 -8.08 22.80
N PRO A 385 13.83 -8.69 23.47
CA PRO A 385 15.14 -8.96 22.87
C PRO A 385 14.99 -9.71 21.55
N ALA A 386 15.88 -9.44 20.59
CA ALA A 386 15.85 -10.15 19.32
C ALA A 386 16.22 -11.63 19.50
N PHE A 387 15.63 -12.51 18.70
CA PHE A 387 15.94 -13.94 18.70
C PHE A 387 15.83 -14.57 17.31
N SER A 388 16.43 -15.75 17.15
CA SER A 388 16.40 -16.51 15.90
C SER A 388 15.29 -17.56 15.89
N ALA A 389 14.77 -17.83 14.71
CA ALA A 389 13.63 -18.70 14.50
C ALA A 389 13.61 -19.29 13.08
N THR A 390 12.70 -20.23 12.85
CA THR A 390 12.41 -20.83 11.54
C THR A 390 10.91 -20.80 11.30
N THR A 391 10.48 -20.54 10.07
CA THR A 391 9.03 -20.54 9.73
C THR A 391 8.41 -21.91 9.97
N LEU A 392 7.14 -21.94 10.40
CA LEU A 392 6.33 -23.16 10.39
C LEU A 392 6.16 -23.67 8.95
N ASN A 393 5.83 -24.96 8.80
CA ASN A 393 5.34 -25.47 7.52
C ASN A 393 3.89 -25.02 7.34
N LEU A 394 3.52 -24.62 6.12
CA LEU A 394 2.12 -24.54 5.75
C LEU A 394 1.52 -25.95 5.80
N PRO A 395 0.29 -26.12 6.32
CA PRO A 395 -0.42 -27.39 6.19
C PRO A 395 -0.74 -27.65 4.71
N PRO A 396 -1.01 -28.91 4.31
CA PRO A 396 -1.58 -29.17 3.00
C PRO A 396 -2.90 -28.40 2.85
N ALA A 397 -3.14 -27.83 1.67
CA ALA A 397 -4.43 -27.24 1.36
C ALA A 397 -5.52 -28.33 1.42
N GLY A 398 -6.74 -27.91 1.82
CA GLY A 398 -7.90 -28.78 1.85
C GLY A 398 -8.52 -28.95 0.46
N ILE A 399 -9.85 -28.85 0.38
CA ILE A 399 -10.54 -28.73 -0.90
C ILE A 399 -10.26 -27.33 -1.46
N ASP A 400 -9.64 -27.25 -2.64
CA ASP A 400 -9.40 -25.99 -3.34
C ASP A 400 -10.72 -25.42 -3.88
N ASN A 401 -11.15 -24.29 -3.32
CA ASN A 401 -12.38 -23.60 -3.71
C ASN A 401 -12.14 -22.43 -4.68
N SER A 402 -10.92 -22.25 -5.19
CA SER A 402 -10.50 -21.05 -5.93
C SER A 402 -11.39 -20.76 -7.14
N GLU A 403 -11.79 -21.78 -7.92
CA GLU A 403 -12.69 -21.57 -9.06
C GLU A 403 -14.09 -21.08 -8.63
N ALA A 404 -14.63 -21.66 -7.57
CA ALA A 404 -15.94 -21.28 -7.04
C ALA A 404 -15.91 -19.87 -6.40
N ILE A 405 -14.80 -19.50 -5.76
CA ILE A 405 -14.49 -18.14 -5.27
C ILE A 405 -14.47 -17.15 -6.43
N ILE A 406 -13.73 -17.45 -7.52
CA ILE A 406 -13.63 -16.58 -8.69
C ILE A 406 -14.99 -16.40 -9.35
N ASN A 407 -15.76 -17.47 -9.55
CA ASN A 407 -17.08 -17.41 -10.17
C ASN A 407 -18.11 -16.65 -9.32
N ASN A 408 -18.09 -16.83 -8.00
CA ASN A 408 -18.90 -16.01 -7.09
C ASN A 408 -18.47 -14.52 -7.12
N SER A 409 -17.16 -14.24 -7.10
CA SER A 409 -16.66 -12.87 -7.18
C SER A 409 -17.08 -12.18 -8.49
N ARG A 410 -17.01 -12.89 -9.63
CA ARG A 410 -17.51 -12.39 -10.93
C ARG A 410 -19.00 -12.05 -10.86
N GLN A 411 -19.83 -12.94 -10.28
CA GLN A 411 -21.28 -12.76 -10.20
C GLN A 411 -21.69 -11.52 -9.37
N PHE A 412 -20.98 -11.21 -8.29
CA PHE A 412 -21.35 -10.13 -7.37
C PHE A 412 -20.57 -8.82 -7.56
N TYR A 413 -19.36 -8.86 -8.12
CA TYR A 413 -18.45 -7.71 -8.16
C TYR A 413 -17.85 -7.42 -9.54
N ALA A 414 -18.12 -8.22 -10.57
CA ALA A 414 -17.68 -7.91 -11.94
C ALA A 414 -18.86 -7.54 -12.85
N ARG A 415 -18.53 -7.01 -14.02
CA ARG A 415 -19.47 -6.76 -15.11
C ARG A 415 -18.94 -7.40 -16.38
N ASN A 416 -19.83 -7.76 -17.32
CA ASN A 416 -19.39 -8.22 -18.63
C ASN A 416 -18.61 -7.10 -19.34
N ARG A 417 -17.48 -7.45 -19.95
CA ARG A 417 -16.64 -6.53 -20.72
C ARG A 417 -17.43 -5.68 -21.72
N GLN A 418 -18.36 -6.28 -22.47
CA GLN A 418 -19.13 -5.56 -23.50
C GLN A 418 -19.99 -4.46 -22.89
N ASP A 419 -20.72 -4.75 -21.80
CA ASP A 419 -21.56 -3.76 -21.09
C ASP A 419 -20.74 -2.59 -20.52
N VAL A 420 -19.46 -2.84 -20.21
CA VAL A 420 -18.53 -1.83 -19.72
C VAL A 420 -17.99 -0.98 -20.87
N GLU A 421 -17.53 -1.60 -21.96
CA GLU A 421 -17.04 -0.89 -23.15
C GLU A 421 -18.16 -0.04 -23.78
N GLU A 422 -19.37 -0.57 -23.94
CA GLU A 422 -20.52 0.19 -24.42
C GLU A 422 -20.90 1.37 -23.51
N ALA A 423 -20.78 1.22 -22.18
CA ALA A 423 -21.05 2.31 -21.24
C ALA A 423 -19.97 3.41 -21.34
N ILE A 424 -18.71 3.02 -21.45
CA ILE A 424 -17.58 3.94 -21.60
C ILE A 424 -17.67 4.71 -22.93
N ASP A 425 -17.97 4.03 -24.05
CA ASP A 425 -18.09 4.67 -25.36
C ASP A 425 -19.26 5.67 -25.42
N LYS A 426 -20.39 5.36 -24.75
CA LYS A 426 -21.53 6.29 -24.58
C LYS A 426 -21.17 7.55 -23.78
N ILE A 427 -20.23 7.45 -22.83
CA ILE A 427 -19.75 8.57 -22.00
C ILE A 427 -18.71 9.41 -22.74
N ILE A 428 -17.72 8.76 -23.39
CA ILE A 428 -16.62 9.44 -24.09
C ILE A 428 -17.11 10.15 -25.36
N GLN A 429 -18.15 9.62 -26.03
CA GLN A 429 -18.71 10.11 -27.29
C GLN A 429 -17.63 10.49 -28.32
N PRO A 430 -17.09 9.53 -29.10
CA PRO A 430 -16.17 9.87 -30.18
C PRO A 430 -16.81 10.90 -31.12
N PRO A 431 -16.06 11.94 -31.56
CA PRO A 431 -16.53 12.91 -32.55
C PRO A 431 -17.19 12.21 -33.74
N GLU A 432 -18.25 12.80 -34.29
CA GLU A 432 -19.05 12.12 -35.33
C GLU A 432 -18.23 11.72 -36.56
N THR A 433 -17.12 12.42 -36.82
CA THR A 433 -16.12 12.12 -37.85
C THR A 433 -15.40 10.78 -37.67
N LEU A 434 -15.42 10.18 -36.47
CA LEU A 434 -14.85 8.85 -36.18
C LEU A 434 -15.90 7.73 -36.17
N LYS A 435 -17.20 8.05 -36.21
CA LYS A 435 -18.26 7.05 -36.41
C LYS A 435 -18.17 6.54 -37.84
N LYS A 436 -17.49 5.40 -38.05
CA LYS A 436 -17.56 4.69 -39.34
C LYS A 436 -19.03 4.46 -39.71
N PRO A 437 -19.49 4.83 -40.92
CA PRO A 437 -20.84 4.47 -41.35
C PRO A 437 -20.96 2.95 -41.32
N ALA A 438 -22.01 2.44 -40.69
CA ALA A 438 -22.29 1.02 -40.65
C ALA A 438 -22.37 0.50 -42.10
N LYS A 439 -21.58 -0.53 -42.43
CA LYS A 439 -21.63 -1.13 -43.76
C LYS A 439 -23.05 -1.68 -44.00
N ALA A 440 -23.76 -1.09 -44.94
CA ALA A 440 -25.03 -1.62 -45.41
C ALA A 440 -24.84 -3.08 -45.88
N PRO A 441 -25.82 -3.98 -45.67
CA PRO A 441 -25.70 -5.36 -46.11
C PRO A 441 -25.56 -5.41 -47.64
N SER A 442 -24.47 -5.98 -48.13
CA SER A 442 -24.30 -6.24 -49.56
C SER A 442 -25.35 -7.27 -50.02
N PRO A 443 -26.04 -7.05 -51.17
CA PRO A 443 -26.99 -8.03 -51.68
C PRO A 443 -26.26 -9.34 -52.04
N LYS A 444 -26.88 -10.47 -51.70
CA LYS A 444 -26.33 -11.81 -51.98
C LYS A 444 -26.35 -12.10 -53.48
N THR A 445 -25.23 -11.97 -54.17
CA THR A 445 -25.08 -12.46 -55.54
C THR A 445 -25.04 -13.99 -55.54
N GLN A 446 -25.94 -14.61 -56.29
CA GLN A 446 -26.05 -16.08 -56.40
C GLN A 446 -24.83 -16.66 -57.14
N GLN A 447 -24.30 -17.78 -56.65
CA GLN A 447 -23.27 -18.54 -57.37
C GLN A 447 -23.92 -19.37 -58.48
N SER A 448 -23.57 -19.09 -59.74
CA SER A 448 -23.88 -19.95 -60.88
C SER A 448 -22.71 -20.89 -61.18
N THR A 449 -23.00 -22.19 -61.25
CA THR A 449 -22.03 -23.24 -61.55
C THR A 449 -21.99 -23.53 -63.06
N HIS A 450 -20.82 -23.39 -63.71
CA HIS A 450 -20.24 -24.39 -64.63
C HIS A 450 -18.91 -23.94 -65.29
N PRO A 451 -18.11 -24.86 -65.87
CA PRO A 451 -16.65 -24.77 -65.82
C PRO A 451 -16.00 -24.22 -67.10
N ARG A 452 -14.72 -23.79 -66.98
CA ARG A 452 -13.86 -23.50 -68.13
C ARG A 452 -12.47 -24.13 -67.98
N LYS A 453 -11.97 -24.70 -69.09
CA LYS A 453 -10.75 -25.53 -69.17
C LYS A 453 -9.47 -24.70 -68.99
N MET A 454 -8.42 -25.34 -68.46
CA MET A 454 -7.06 -24.79 -68.39
C MET A 454 -6.27 -25.02 -69.70
N PRO A 455 -5.36 -24.11 -70.06
CA PRO A 455 -4.15 -24.40 -70.85
C PRO A 455 -2.94 -24.64 -69.93
N VAL A 456 -1.99 -25.46 -70.38
CA VAL A 456 -0.76 -25.84 -69.66
C VAL A 456 0.45 -25.03 -70.16
N ILE A 457 1.30 -24.53 -69.26
CA ILE A 457 2.69 -24.13 -69.53
C ILE A 457 3.55 -24.60 -68.31
N PRO A 458 4.80 -25.10 -68.48
CA PRO A 458 5.43 -25.99 -67.49
C PRO A 458 6.67 -25.45 -66.73
N THR A 459 6.92 -26.06 -65.56
CA THR A 459 8.20 -26.10 -64.80
C THR A 459 8.76 -24.78 -64.21
N ALA A 460 9.48 -24.74 -63.08
CA ALA A 460 10.09 -25.80 -62.25
C ALA A 460 9.97 -25.55 -60.72
N THR A 461 10.21 -26.59 -59.92
CA THR A 461 10.20 -26.60 -58.44
C THR A 461 11.49 -26.05 -57.80
N PRO A 462 11.43 -25.61 -56.52
CA PRO A 462 12.04 -26.46 -55.49
C PRO A 462 11.14 -26.67 -54.26
N ASN A 463 11.25 -27.85 -53.64
CA ASN A 463 10.33 -28.30 -52.59
C ASN A 463 10.92 -28.14 -51.17
N ARG A 464 10.01 -28.02 -50.21
CA ARG A 464 10.24 -27.75 -48.77
C ARG A 464 10.57 -29.04 -47.99
N PRO A 465 11.38 -28.99 -46.92
CA PRO A 465 11.35 -30.01 -45.86
C PRO A 465 10.48 -29.59 -44.66
N ARG A 466 9.72 -30.56 -44.11
CA ARG A 466 9.08 -30.48 -42.78
C ARG A 466 9.57 -31.68 -41.96
N ILE A 467 9.77 -31.43 -40.66
CA ILE A 467 10.28 -32.35 -39.62
C ILE A 467 9.42 -33.62 -39.47
N VAL A 468 10.05 -34.79 -39.28
CA VAL A 468 9.58 -35.92 -38.45
C VAL A 468 10.79 -36.59 -37.74
N ARG A 469 10.57 -37.23 -36.58
CA ARG A 469 11.51 -38.10 -35.81
C ARG A 469 11.65 -39.47 -36.52
N GLU A 470 12.44 -40.48 -36.16
CA GLU A 470 13.03 -41.09 -34.95
C GLU A 470 14.41 -41.70 -35.38
N GLU A 471 15.34 -42.26 -34.60
CA GLU A 471 15.30 -43.12 -33.39
C GLU A 471 16.71 -43.13 -32.71
N SER A 472 16.96 -43.96 -31.68
CA SER A 472 18.23 -44.03 -30.89
C SER A 472 19.12 -45.25 -31.29
N PRO A 473 20.20 -45.69 -30.59
CA PRO A 473 20.97 -45.13 -29.45
C PRO A 473 22.53 -45.28 -29.54
N ALA A 474 23.21 -44.90 -28.43
CA ALA A 474 24.48 -45.46 -27.90
C ALA A 474 25.86 -45.11 -28.51
N SER A 475 26.69 -44.36 -27.76
CA SER A 475 27.79 -44.92 -26.93
C SER A 475 28.95 -43.94 -26.64
N ASN A 476 29.34 -43.89 -25.36
CA ASN A 476 30.68 -43.77 -24.77
C ASN A 476 31.78 -42.79 -25.26
N ASN A 477 32.42 -42.23 -24.21
CA ASN A 477 33.88 -42.05 -24.03
C ASN A 477 34.62 -40.77 -24.52
N THR A 478 34.80 -39.88 -23.54
CA THR A 478 36.11 -39.39 -23.02
C THR A 478 37.19 -38.78 -23.92
N LYS A 479 37.68 -37.63 -23.41
CA LYS A 479 39.10 -37.17 -23.31
C LYS A 479 39.79 -36.50 -24.51
N LYS A 480 40.28 -35.29 -24.17
CA LYS A 480 41.53 -34.61 -24.59
C LYS A 480 41.62 -33.96 -25.98
N ALA A 481 42.29 -32.80 -25.97
CA ALA A 481 42.75 -32.01 -27.12
C ALA A 481 43.96 -32.70 -27.83
N PRO A 482 44.43 -32.23 -29.00
CA PRO A 482 45.25 -30.99 -29.05
C PRO A 482 45.21 -30.12 -30.35
N ASP A 483 45.70 -28.89 -30.19
CA ASP A 483 46.58 -28.07 -31.07
C ASP A 483 46.39 -27.77 -32.59
N ILE A 484 46.28 -26.45 -32.84
CA ILE A 484 47.09 -25.59 -33.76
C ILE A 484 47.05 -25.84 -35.30
N LYS A 485 46.44 -24.90 -36.06
CA LYS A 485 47.16 -23.89 -36.91
C LYS A 485 46.25 -22.87 -37.65
N ASN A 486 46.63 -21.60 -37.46
CA ASN A 486 46.56 -20.39 -38.32
C ASN A 486 45.58 -20.27 -39.50
N ASP A 487 44.88 -19.13 -39.58
CA ASP A 487 45.32 -17.99 -40.42
C ASP A 487 44.53 -16.70 -40.09
N GLY A 488 45.01 -15.52 -40.53
CA GLY A 488 44.19 -14.29 -40.62
C GLY A 488 44.64 -13.05 -39.84
N GLN A 489 45.45 -12.22 -40.48
CA GLN A 489 45.88 -10.85 -40.15
C GLN A 489 44.86 -9.93 -39.44
N LEU A 490 45.32 -9.10 -38.47
CA LEU A 490 44.60 -7.90 -38.00
C LEU A 490 45.55 -6.83 -37.42
N HIS A 491 45.57 -5.64 -38.03
CA HIS A 491 46.19 -4.40 -37.54
C HIS A 491 45.48 -3.19 -38.17
N PRO A 492 45.51 -1.96 -37.59
CA PRO A 492 46.16 -1.56 -36.33
C PRO A 492 45.23 -0.82 -35.34
N ILE A 493 45.50 -0.97 -34.03
CA ILE A 493 45.20 0.06 -33.03
C ILE A 493 46.53 0.70 -32.62
N ARG A 494 46.66 2.02 -32.76
CA ARG A 494 47.87 2.76 -32.33
C ARG A 494 47.76 3.16 -30.86
N GLN A 495 48.86 2.92 -30.14
CA GLN A 495 49.08 3.27 -28.74
C GLN A 495 49.17 4.78 -28.52
N ILE A 496 48.71 5.27 -27.37
CA ILE A 496 49.31 6.43 -26.68
C ILE A 496 49.49 6.09 -25.19
N LYS A 497 50.58 6.61 -24.61
CA LYS A 497 51.18 6.22 -23.32
C LYS A 497 50.46 6.81 -22.10
N THR A 498 50.52 6.10 -20.98
CA THR A 498 50.27 6.59 -19.62
C THR A 498 51.29 7.62 -19.14
N PRO A 499 50.86 8.67 -18.40
CA PRO A 499 51.69 9.35 -17.41
C PRO A 499 51.11 9.25 -15.97
N PRO A 500 51.94 9.28 -14.91
CA PRO A 500 51.48 9.25 -13.53
C PRO A 500 51.16 10.65 -12.98
N LYS A 501 50.17 10.79 -12.08
CA LYS A 501 50.04 11.97 -11.21
C LYS A 501 49.63 11.62 -9.77
N LYS A 502 50.35 12.23 -8.83
CA LYS A 502 50.06 12.28 -7.38
C LYS A 502 49.02 13.38 -7.07
N PRO A 503 48.35 13.35 -5.90
CA PRO A 503 47.49 14.46 -5.46
C PRO A 503 48.31 15.71 -5.10
N PRO A 504 47.71 16.92 -5.18
CA PRO A 504 48.36 18.15 -4.75
C PRO A 504 48.34 18.28 -3.22
N VAL A 505 49.48 18.72 -2.66
CA VAL A 505 49.58 19.28 -1.32
C VAL A 505 49.73 20.78 -1.48
N SER A 506 48.89 21.57 -0.82
CA SER A 506 49.16 22.99 -0.57
C SER A 506 49.85 23.14 0.78
N LYS A 507 51.07 23.68 0.78
CA LYS A 507 51.75 24.21 1.96
C LYS A 507 52.03 25.68 1.73
N ASP A 508 51.45 26.53 2.56
CA ASP A 508 52.12 27.71 3.05
C ASP A 508 52.25 27.56 4.57
N GLY A 509 53.49 27.49 5.05
CA GLY A 509 53.82 27.87 6.42
C GLY A 509 54.20 29.36 6.43
N VAL A 510 54.60 29.99 7.53
CA VAL A 510 55.09 29.53 8.84
C VAL A 510 54.72 30.67 9.81
N GLN A 511 54.33 30.43 11.07
CA GLN A 511 55.27 30.57 12.20
C GLN A 511 54.77 29.93 13.49
N ILE A 512 55.75 29.42 14.24
CA ILE A 512 55.62 28.71 15.50
C ILE A 512 55.93 29.67 16.64
N ILE A 513 55.08 29.70 17.69
CA ILE A 513 55.53 30.09 19.04
C ILE A 513 55.04 29.02 20.01
N GLN A 514 55.98 28.40 20.71
CA GLN A 514 55.72 27.49 21.82
C GLN A 514 55.33 28.30 23.08
N LYS A 515 54.45 27.75 23.91
CA LYS A 515 54.69 27.76 25.36
C LYS A 515 53.91 26.67 26.09
N LYS A 516 54.55 26.11 27.11
CA LYS A 516 53.94 25.34 28.20
C LYS A 516 53.19 26.30 29.12
N ASP A 517 52.23 25.80 29.90
CA ASP A 517 52.42 25.59 31.36
C ASP A 517 51.12 25.08 32.03
N GLU A 518 51.29 24.51 33.23
CA GLU A 518 50.23 23.94 34.07
C GLU A 518 49.50 24.97 34.96
N VAL A 519 48.26 24.63 35.34
CA VAL A 519 47.61 24.85 36.65
C VAL A 519 47.64 26.26 37.29
N ILE A 520 46.45 26.78 37.64
CA ILE A 520 46.10 27.21 39.02
C ILE A 520 44.57 27.41 39.17
N LEU A 521 44.08 27.15 40.37
CA LEU A 521 42.67 27.28 40.80
C LEU A 521 42.17 28.73 40.77
N ASN A 522 40.84 28.91 40.80
CA ASN A 522 40.28 29.79 41.83
C ASN A 522 38.94 29.29 42.38
N LEU A 523 38.77 29.42 43.70
CA LEU A 523 37.67 28.85 44.47
C LEU A 523 36.51 29.85 44.66
N ARG A 524 35.32 29.30 44.97
CA ARG A 524 34.57 29.67 46.20
C ARG A 524 33.63 28.52 46.61
N GLY A 525 33.56 28.27 47.92
CA GLY A 525 32.67 27.27 48.52
C GLY A 525 31.19 27.68 48.48
N VAL A 526 30.28 26.98 49.17
CA VAL A 526 30.42 26.50 50.56
C VAL A 526 29.47 25.32 50.87
N ASP A 527 29.83 24.58 51.93
CA ASP A 527 29.06 23.62 52.74
C ASP A 527 28.89 22.15 52.34
N SER A 528 28.84 21.38 53.42
CA SER A 528 29.07 19.95 53.54
C SER A 528 27.91 19.27 54.26
N ASN A 529 27.66 18.00 53.95
CA ASN A 529 27.80 16.95 54.97
C ASN A 529 27.80 15.54 54.37
N ILE A 530 28.49 14.64 55.05
CA ILE A 530 28.74 13.26 54.66
C ILE A 530 28.04 12.33 55.65
N ALA A 531 27.41 11.26 55.15
CA ALA A 531 27.19 10.04 55.92
C ALA A 531 27.72 8.84 55.13
N LYS A 532 28.65 8.09 55.74
CA LYS A 532 29.28 6.88 55.19
C LYS A 532 28.51 5.64 55.62
N ALA A 533 28.51 4.59 54.80
CA ALA A 533 28.85 3.22 55.25
C ALA A 533 29.09 2.32 54.03
N ASN A 534 30.14 1.49 54.10
CA ASN A 534 30.46 0.46 53.11
C ASN A 534 30.06 -0.94 53.63
N TYR A 535 29.82 -1.86 52.69
CA TYR A 535 30.09 -3.30 52.71
C TYR A 535 30.41 -4.00 54.05
N THR A 536 29.76 -5.15 54.29
CA THR A 536 30.48 -6.44 54.23
C THR A 536 29.56 -7.66 54.16
N SER A 537 30.09 -8.74 53.59
CA SER A 537 29.48 -10.05 53.36
C SER A 537 29.92 -11.07 54.41
N ALA A 538 29.07 -12.06 54.73
CA ALA A 538 29.50 -13.33 55.31
C ALA A 538 28.48 -14.46 55.01
N ASP A 539 28.98 -15.61 54.55
CA ASP A 539 28.27 -16.88 54.48
C ASP A 539 28.01 -17.49 55.86
N THR A 540 26.94 -18.29 56.00
CA THR A 540 27.09 -19.63 56.59
C THR A 540 25.97 -20.59 56.17
N LYS A 541 26.35 -21.82 55.83
CA LYS A 541 25.42 -22.97 55.63
C LYS A 541 25.15 -23.65 56.97
N ASN A 542 23.93 -24.18 57.13
CA ASN A 542 23.58 -25.51 57.68
C ASN A 542 22.09 -25.54 58.08
N SER A 543 21.37 -26.66 58.17
CA SER A 543 21.38 -27.97 57.47
C SER A 543 20.36 -28.88 58.16
N VAL A 544 19.53 -29.63 57.42
CA VAL A 544 18.73 -30.77 57.96
C VAL A 544 17.58 -30.30 58.93
N GLU A 545 16.42 -30.93 59.12
CA GLU A 545 15.91 -32.28 58.84
C GLU A 545 14.43 -32.31 58.40
N SER A 546 13.97 -33.50 58.02
CA SER A 546 12.58 -33.85 57.70
C SER A 546 11.73 -34.19 58.94
N GLN A 547 10.40 -34.05 58.85
CA GLN A 547 9.45 -35.20 58.83
C GLN A 547 7.97 -34.80 58.94
N ASN A 548 7.13 -35.77 58.54
CA ASN A 548 5.66 -35.75 58.55
C ASN A 548 5.04 -35.46 59.93
N THR A 549 3.81 -34.94 59.96
CA THR A 549 2.65 -35.73 60.46
C THR A 549 1.31 -35.07 60.14
N SER A 550 0.32 -35.94 59.90
CA SER A 550 -1.09 -35.63 59.69
C SER A 550 -1.92 -35.98 60.93
N ASN A 551 -2.83 -35.10 61.38
CA ASN A 551 -4.27 -35.40 61.57
C ASN A 551 -5.00 -34.48 62.55
N SER A 552 -6.16 -33.95 62.12
CA SER A 552 -7.43 -33.80 62.89
C SER A 552 -7.42 -32.92 64.18
N ASN A 553 -8.52 -32.36 64.68
CA ASN A 553 -9.94 -32.73 64.53
C ASN A 553 -10.90 -31.61 65.04
N LYS A 554 -12.22 -31.82 64.86
CA LYS A 554 -13.40 -31.07 65.37
C LYS A 554 -13.78 -29.77 64.62
N SER A 555 -14.93 -29.62 63.95
CA SER A 555 -16.37 -29.82 64.34
C SER A 555 -16.85 -28.71 65.29
N GLN A 556 -17.99 -28.00 65.11
CA GLN A 556 -19.36 -28.38 64.65
C GLN A 556 -20.07 -27.17 63.95
N GLU A 557 -20.92 -27.35 62.90
CA GLU A 557 -22.43 -27.36 62.86
C GLU A 557 -23.14 -26.03 63.25
N THR A 558 -24.33 -25.59 62.77
CA THR A 558 -25.37 -26.04 61.78
C THR A 558 -26.17 -24.78 61.27
N THR A 559 -27.36 -24.84 60.62
CA THR A 559 -27.66 -25.07 59.16
C THR A 559 -29.06 -24.48 58.81
N ILE A 560 -29.43 -24.36 57.51
CA ILE A 560 -30.79 -24.11 56.90
C ILE A 560 -31.50 -22.74 57.18
N LYS A 561 -32.33 -22.06 56.33
CA LYS A 561 -33.32 -22.48 55.31
C LYS A 561 -33.95 -21.27 54.52
N ASN A 562 -34.17 -21.43 53.20
CA ASN A 562 -35.29 -21.00 52.32
C ASN A 562 -35.92 -19.57 52.24
N LYS A 563 -36.20 -19.22 50.95
CA LYS A 563 -37.46 -18.69 50.32
C LYS A 563 -37.61 -17.20 49.91
N GLN A 564 -38.38 -17.06 48.80
CA GLN A 564 -38.83 -15.85 48.09
C GLN A 564 -39.75 -14.93 48.92
N PRO A 565 -40.14 -13.77 48.34
CA PRO A 565 -41.57 -13.59 48.02
C PRO A 565 -41.88 -13.06 46.60
N GLN A 566 -43.18 -13.02 46.26
CA GLN A 566 -43.77 -12.66 44.96
C GLN A 566 -44.34 -11.22 44.89
N ASP A 567 -44.61 -10.78 43.65
CA ASP A 567 -45.67 -9.91 43.14
C ASP A 567 -46.61 -9.13 44.09
N THR A 568 -46.84 -7.85 43.74
CA THR A 568 -48.16 -7.19 43.80
C THR A 568 -48.39 -6.29 42.58
N LYS A 569 -49.64 -6.29 42.09
CA LYS A 569 -50.23 -5.38 41.07
C LYS A 569 -50.50 -3.98 41.68
N ASP A 570 -51.06 -2.94 41.07
CA ASP A 570 -51.66 -2.56 39.75
C ASP A 570 -51.09 -1.14 39.41
N SER A 571 -51.27 -0.44 38.28
CA SER A 571 -52.48 -0.09 37.53
C SER A 571 -52.17 0.78 36.29
N ASN A 572 -53.15 0.93 35.38
CA ASN A 572 -53.08 1.69 34.13
C ASN A 572 -52.80 3.20 34.25
N LEU A 573 -52.20 3.81 33.22
CA LEU A 573 -52.90 4.83 32.39
C LEU A 573 -52.18 5.22 31.08
N VAL A 574 -52.98 5.56 30.07
CA VAL A 574 -52.62 5.88 28.67
C VAL A 574 -52.71 7.40 28.44
N LYS A 575 -51.79 7.95 27.61
CA LYS A 575 -51.95 9.04 26.60
C LYS A 575 -50.55 9.56 26.19
N GLU A 576 -50.14 9.46 24.92
CA GLU A 576 -50.45 10.38 23.81
C GLU A 576 -50.27 11.88 24.14
N SER A 577 -49.27 12.54 23.54
CA SER A 577 -49.52 13.49 22.43
C SER A 577 -48.27 14.24 21.92
N ASN A 578 -48.06 14.14 20.60
CA ASN A 578 -47.75 15.22 19.64
C ASN A 578 -46.69 16.34 19.85
N THR A 579 -45.73 16.32 18.90
CA THR A 579 -45.38 17.41 17.95
C THR A 579 -44.38 18.54 18.29
N ALA A 580 -43.63 18.87 17.22
CA ALA A 580 -43.24 20.21 16.73
C ALA A 580 -41.80 20.75 16.99
N ALA A 581 -41.14 20.97 15.85
CA ALA A 581 -39.85 21.61 15.61
C ALA A 581 -39.70 23.07 16.11
N PRO A 582 -38.46 23.60 16.17
CA PRO A 582 -38.21 25.04 16.25
C PRO A 582 -37.84 25.68 14.88
N LYS A 583 -38.56 26.73 14.49
CA LYS A 583 -38.15 27.66 13.41
C LYS A 583 -37.61 28.97 13.99
N LYS A 584 -36.57 29.50 13.32
CA LYS A 584 -36.05 30.88 13.29
C LYS A 584 -36.82 31.96 14.06
N ARG A 585 -36.11 32.78 14.85
CA ARG A 585 -36.60 34.09 15.31
C ARG A 585 -35.63 35.23 14.96
N ARG A 586 -36.03 36.10 14.03
CA ARG A 586 -35.47 37.44 13.81
C ARG A 586 -36.08 38.41 14.82
N ARG A 587 -35.32 39.40 15.30
CA ARG A 587 -35.86 40.68 15.79
C ARG A 587 -35.17 41.84 15.08
N ARG A 588 -35.91 42.92 14.85
CA ARG A 588 -35.52 44.11 14.07
C ARG A 588 -36.14 45.32 14.76
N ARG A 589 -35.37 46.37 15.04
CA ARG A 589 -35.89 47.73 15.29
C ARG A 589 -35.03 48.74 14.51
N LYS A 590 -35.69 49.75 13.95
CA LYS A 590 -35.09 50.86 13.18
C LYS A 590 -35.18 52.14 14.02
N ARG A 591 -34.22 53.06 13.89
CA ARG A 591 -34.43 54.36 13.20
C ARG A 591 -33.10 55.11 13.00
N LYS A 592 -33.15 56.06 12.07
CA LYS A 592 -32.13 56.97 11.48
C LYS A 592 -32.57 58.42 11.83
N PRO A 593 -31.92 59.52 11.37
CA PRO A 593 -30.53 59.72 10.88
C PRO A 593 -29.84 60.99 11.50
N ASN A 594 -28.57 61.26 11.15
CA ASN A 594 -28.16 62.54 10.52
C ASN A 594 -26.70 62.55 10.02
N GLN A 595 -26.45 63.49 9.12
CA GLN A 595 -25.19 63.91 8.47
C GLN A 595 -25.29 65.46 8.37
N PRO A 596 -24.28 66.21 7.86
CA PRO A 596 -22.86 65.96 7.69
C PRO A 596 -22.00 67.10 8.31
N ASN A 597 -20.67 67.12 8.11
CA ASN A 597 -19.97 68.37 7.76
C ASN A 597 -18.62 68.14 7.08
N THR A 598 -18.17 69.16 6.35
CA THR A 598 -17.01 69.18 5.44
C THR A 598 -16.02 70.29 5.80
N THR A 599 -14.71 70.04 5.67
CA THR A 599 -13.58 70.94 5.33
C THR A 599 -12.26 70.19 5.64
N ALA A 600 -11.06 70.54 5.15
CA ALA A 600 -10.56 71.17 3.92
C ALA A 600 -9.01 71.08 3.93
N GLU A 601 -8.35 71.20 2.77
CA GLU A 601 -6.92 71.66 2.61
C GLU A 601 -5.77 70.81 3.22
N SER A 602 -4.52 70.79 2.70
CA SER A 602 -3.92 71.37 1.47
C SER A 602 -2.58 70.69 1.07
N SER A 603 -2.10 71.04 -0.15
CA SER A 603 -0.69 71.18 -0.59
C SER A 603 0.32 70.01 -0.57
N SER A 604 0.40 69.32 -1.70
CA SER A 604 1.56 69.28 -2.63
C SER A 604 3.05 69.32 -2.16
N SER A 605 3.79 68.32 -2.65
CA SER A 605 5.06 68.39 -3.44
C SER A 605 6.46 68.38 -2.76
N LYS A 606 7.41 67.73 -3.49
CA LYS A 606 8.87 67.59 -3.28
C LYS A 606 9.31 66.62 -2.14
N GLU A 607 10.43 65.88 -2.23
CA GLU A 607 11.47 65.76 -3.28
C GLU A 607 12.19 64.37 -3.25
N GLN A 608 12.70 63.94 -4.42
CA GLN A 608 13.90 63.13 -4.72
C GLN A 608 14.46 62.01 -3.79
N LYS A 609 14.78 60.86 -4.42
CA LYS A 609 16.06 60.06 -4.36
C LYS A 609 16.55 59.52 -2.99
N THR A 610 17.32 58.44 -2.85
CA THR A 610 17.87 57.39 -3.75
C THR A 610 18.21 56.14 -2.91
N SER A 611 18.44 55.00 -3.57
CA SER A 611 19.15 53.79 -3.11
C SER A 611 19.94 53.83 -1.79
N SER A 612 19.81 52.77 -0.97
CA SER A 612 20.83 51.71 -0.79
C SER A 612 20.28 50.58 0.09
N ASP A 613 20.90 49.39 -0.07
CA ASP A 613 20.73 48.13 0.67
C ASP A 613 19.38 47.37 0.58
#